data_AF-A0A1V6MY74-F1
#
_entry.id   AF-A0A1V6MY74-F1
#
_cell.length_a   1.000
_cell.length_b   1.000
_cell.length_c   1.000
_cell.angle_alpha   90.00
_cell.angle_beta   90.00
_cell.angle_gamma   90.00
#
_symmetry.space_group_name_H-M   'P 1'
#
loop_
_entity.id
_entity.type
_entity.pdbx_description
1 polymer ?
#
loop_
_entity_poly.entity_id
_entity_poly.type
_entity_poly.pdbx_seq_one_letter_code
_entity_poly.pdbx_strand_id
1 'polypeptide(L)' 'MLCGPLADVPVEAGPAEARAAAAAMVVGLAHEFHEIRVDVTWDPPREPGSWTAQITVASTPPNARG' A
#
# COMPACT_ATOMS: atom_id res chain seq x y z
N MET A 1 6.20 -17.72 -10.94
CA MET A 1 5.74 -16.32 -11.10
C MET A 1 5.92 -15.68 -9.73
N LEU A 2 6.98 -14.91 -9.52
CA LEU A 2 7.18 -14.14 -8.29
C LEU A 2 6.25 -12.93 -8.38
N CYS A 3 5.37 -12.73 -7.40
CA CYS A 3 4.42 -11.62 -7.38
C CYS A 3 5.13 -10.29 -7.07
N GLY A 4 6.02 -9.85 -7.98
CA GLY A 4 6.63 -8.52 -7.95
C GLY A 4 7.17 -8.12 -6.57
N PRO A 5 6.91 -6.89 -6.08
CA PRO A 5 7.44 -6.34 -4.83
C PRO A 5 7.12 -7.12 -3.53
N LEU A 6 6.32 -8.18 -3.60
CA LEU A 6 6.03 -9.05 -2.45
C LEU A 6 6.98 -10.25 -2.34
N ALA A 7 7.96 -10.37 -3.23
CA ALA A 7 8.92 -11.48 -3.25
C ALA A 7 9.71 -11.65 -1.95
N ASP A 8 9.91 -10.55 -1.20
CA ASP A 8 10.68 -10.53 0.04
C ASP A 8 9.81 -10.68 1.29
N VAL A 9 8.49 -10.88 1.15
CA VAL A 9 7.58 -11.07 2.29
C VAL A 9 7.56 -12.55 2.68
N PRO A 10 7.96 -12.92 3.90
CA PRO A 10 7.91 -14.31 4.34
C PRO A 10 6.49 -14.88 4.33
N VAL A 11 6.33 -16.19 4.11
CA VAL A 11 5.00 -16.82 4.14
C VAL A 11 4.38 -16.79 5.54
N GLU A 12 5.22 -16.80 6.58
CA GLU A 12 4.85 -16.63 7.98
C GLU A 12 4.73 -15.16 8.44
N ALA A 13 4.81 -14.18 7.52
CA ALA A 13 4.68 -12.76 7.87
C ALA A 13 3.36 -12.49 8.60
N GLY A 14 3.46 -11.75 9.70
CA GLY A 14 2.29 -11.37 10.48
C GLY A 14 1.36 -10.41 9.71
N PRO A 15 0.09 -10.26 10.12
CA PRO A 15 -0.87 -9.39 9.42
C PRO A 15 -0.42 -7.93 9.25
N ALA A 16 0.39 -7.40 10.17
CA ALA A 16 0.92 -6.04 10.06
C ALA A 16 1.97 -5.93 8.93
N GLU A 17 2.89 -6.88 8.85
CA GLU A 17 3.96 -6.91 7.86
C GLU A 17 3.40 -7.17 6.45
N ALA A 18 2.50 -8.14 6.31
CA ALA A 18 1.84 -8.41 5.04
C ALA A 18 1.07 -7.18 4.50
N ARG A 19 0.38 -6.44 5.38
CA ARG A 19 -0.30 -5.19 5.02
C ARG A 19 0.67 -4.07 4.65
N ALA A 20 1.77 -3.93 5.38
CA ALA A 20 2.80 -2.92 5.07
C ALA A 20 3.42 -3.18 3.68
N ALA A 21 3.76 -4.44 3.38
CA ALA A 21 4.31 -4.82 2.09
C ALA A 21 3.30 -4.63 0.94
N ALA A 22 2.03 -5.01 1.15
CA ALA A 22 0.97 -4.77 0.17
C ALA A 22 0.77 -3.27 -0.10
N ALA A 23 0.80 -2.43 0.95
CA ALA A 23 0.72 -0.98 0.79
C ALA A 23 1.91 -0.43 0.01
N ALA A 24 3.14 -0.85 0.34
CA ALA A 24 4.35 -0.45 -0.37
C ALA A 24 4.30 -0.83 -1.85
N MET A 25 3.81 -2.04 -2.17
CA MET A 25 3.61 -2.48 -3.55
C MET A 25 2.65 -1.55 -4.31
N VAL A 26 1.47 -1.25 -3.75
CA VAL A 26 0.47 -0.38 -4.39
C VAL A 26 1.02 1.04 -4.58
N VAL A 27 1.69 1.60 -3.58
CA VAL A 27 2.30 2.94 -3.66
C VAL A 27 3.38 2.97 -4.73
N GLY A 28 4.25 1.96 -4.77
CA GLY A 28 5.31 1.84 -5.78
C GLY A 28 4.74 1.80 -7.19
N LEU A 29 3.72 0.94 -7.43
CA LEU A 29 3.08 0.81 -8.74
C LEU A 29 2.37 2.12 -9.17
N ALA A 30 1.64 2.77 -8.25
CA ALA A 30 0.96 4.02 -8.56
C ALA A 30 1.96 5.13 -8.96
N HIS A 31 3.11 5.19 -8.28
CA HIS A 31 4.15 6.14 -8.61
C HIS A 31 4.88 5.78 -9.92
N GLU A 32 5.21 4.51 -10.13
CA GLU A 32 5.96 4.05 -11.31
C GLU A 32 5.17 4.25 -12.61
N PHE A 33 3.89 3.91 -12.62
CA PHE A 33 3.08 3.93 -13.85
C PHE A 33 2.33 5.23 -14.08
N HIS A 34 2.03 5.99 -13.03
CA HIS A 34 1.17 7.17 -13.12
C HIS A 34 1.77 8.43 -12.49
N GLU A 35 2.97 8.36 -11.90
CA GLU A 35 3.62 9.47 -11.18
C GLU A 35 2.73 10.10 -10.09
N ILE A 36 1.74 9.36 -9.59
CA ILE A 36 0.83 9.83 -8.55
C ILE A 36 1.24 9.26 -7.20
N ARG A 37 1.00 10.05 -6.16
CA ARG A 37 1.09 9.61 -4.77
C ARG A 37 -0.27 9.10 -4.32
N VAL A 38 -0.30 7.98 -3.63
CA VAL A 38 -1.52 7.40 -3.06
C VAL A 38 -1.29 7.07 -1.59
N ASP A 39 -2.34 7.25 -0.80
CA ASP A 39 -2.41 6.82 0.59
C ASP A 39 -3.23 5.54 0.68
N VAL A 40 -2.76 4.58 1.48
CA VAL A 40 -3.42 3.29 1.72
C VAL A 40 -3.92 3.26 3.14
N THR A 41 -5.24 3.24 3.32
CA THR A 41 -5.89 3.18 4.64
C THR A 41 -6.58 1.84 4.81
N TRP A 42 -6.21 1.09 5.85
CA TRP A 42 -6.79 -0.23 6.11
C TRP A 42 -8.10 -0.11 6.88
N ASP A 43 -9.14 -0.75 6.36
CA ASP A 43 -10.41 -0.90 7.07
C ASP A 43 -10.27 -1.91 8.22
N PRO A 44 -11.11 -1.80 9.27
CA PRO A 44 -11.22 -2.86 10.26
C PRO A 44 -11.56 -4.20 9.58
N PRO A 45 -10.91 -5.31 9.98
CA PRO A 45 -11.16 -6.61 9.37
C PRO A 45 -12.61 -7.02 9.57
N ARG A 46 -13.29 -7.38 8.49
CA ARG A 46 -14.66 -7.91 8.53
C ARG A 46 -14.68 -9.40 8.86
N GLU A 47 -13.62 -10.11 8.47
CA GLU A 47 -13.43 -11.54 8.70
C GLU A 47 -12.00 -11.79 9.22
N PRO A 48 -11.78 -12.83 10.04
CA PRO A 48 -10.44 -13.19 10.49
C PRO A 48 -9.52 -13.49 9.30
N GLY A 49 -8.34 -12.87 9.26
CA GLY A 49 -7.39 -13.09 8.18
C GLY A 49 -7.68 -12.32 6.88
N SER A 50 -8.76 -11.52 6.84
CA SER A 50 -9.14 -10.74 5.66
C SER A 50 -9.14 -9.25 5.96
N TRP A 51 -8.43 -8.48 5.14
CA TRP A 51 -8.35 -7.02 5.23
C TRP A 51 -8.62 -6.38 3.88
N THR A 52 -9.36 -5.27 3.91
CA THR A 52 -9.57 -4.39 2.77
C THR A 52 -8.89 -3.06 3.05
N ALA A 53 -8.35 -2.43 2.02
CA ALA A 53 -7.81 -1.07 2.11
C ALA A 53 -8.55 -0.15 1.14
N GLN A 54 -8.72 1.10 1.57
CA GLN A 54 -9.09 2.22 0.72
C GLN A 54 -7.83 2.87 0.17
N ILE A 55 -7.79 3.08 -1.14
CA ILE A 55 -6.69 3.76 -1.83
C ILE A 55 -7.19 5.16 -2.23
N THR A 56 -6.51 6.18 -1.74
CA THR A 56 -6.86 7.59 -2.03
C THR A 56 -5.69 8.28 -2.70
N VAL A 57 -5.94 9.08 -3.74
CA VAL A 57 -4.89 9.92 -4.34
C VAL A 57 -4.50 11.00 -3.34
N ALA A 58 -3.23 11.05 -2.98
CA ALA A 58 -2.71 12.05 -2.07
C ALA A 58 -2.70 13.40 -2.78
N SER A 59 -3.47 14.37 -2.25
CA SER A 59 -3.35 15.76 -2.71
C SER A 59 -1.97 16.26 -2.33
N THR A 60 -1.18 16.72 -3.30
CA THR A 60 0.04 17.49 -2.99
C THR A 60 -0.40 18.73 -2.22
N PRO A 61 0.04 18.94 -0.97
CA PRO A 61 -0.26 20.17 -0.26
C PRO A 61 0.19 21.35 -1.13
N PRO A 62 -0.58 22.45 -1.24
CA PRO A 62 -0.12 23.61 -1.98
C PRO A 62 1.23 24.02 -1.41
N ASN A 63 2.26 23.92 -2.23
CA ASN A 63 3.64 24.19 -1.88
C ASN A 63 3.69 25.53 -1.13
N ALA A 64 4.07 25.54 0.15
CA ALA A 64 4.50 26.74 0.84
C ALA A 64 5.84 27.16 0.23
N ARG A 65 5.80 27.76 -0.95
CA ARG A 65 6.95 28.45 -1.54
C ARG A 65 7.16 29.73 -0.73
N GLY A 66 8.11 29.66 0.21
CA GLY A 66 8.78 30.85 0.74
C GLY A 66 9.82 31.36 -0.25
#